data_AF-A0A2D7UBV4-F1
#
_entry.id   AF-A0A2D7UBV4-F1
#
_cell.length_a   1.000
_cell.length_b   1.000
_cell.length_c   1.000
_cell.angle_alpha   90.00
_cell.angle_beta   90.00
_cell.angle_gamma   90.00
#
_symmetry.space_group_name_H-M   'P 1'
#
loop_
_entity.id
_entity.type
_entity.pdbx_description
1 polymer ?
#
loop_
_entity_poly.entity_id
_entity_poly.type
_entity_poly.pdbx_seq_one_letter_code
_entity_poly.pdbx_strand_id
1 'polypeptide(L)'
;MITKQYRKGESVFRAGDRSVSVCLLLSGEIGLYFPTDERDPYMHIKEYETFGEMGLIESELRNARAMCLTDCEVLHIEKTDFEERIHNADPLLKALVRTLSARLRDANRKLSLRHQVA
;
A
#
# COMPACT_ATOMS: atom_id res chain seq x y z
N MET A 1 -1.37 14.27 -9.07
CA MET A 1 -1.91 12.89 -9.23
C MET A 1 -2.14 12.55 -10.70
N ILE A 2 -1.92 11.29 -11.10
CA ILE A 2 -2.19 10.79 -12.47
C ILE A 2 -2.84 9.40 -12.37
N THR A 3 -3.93 9.18 -13.08
CA THR A 3 -4.56 7.86 -13.20
C THR A 3 -3.97 7.08 -14.38
N LYS A 4 -3.67 5.80 -14.18
CA LYS A 4 -3.16 4.89 -15.20
C LYS A 4 -3.97 3.59 -15.21
N GLN A 5 -4.17 3.05 -16.40
CA GLN A 5 -4.79 1.73 -16.60
C GLN A 5 -3.70 0.69 -16.84
N TYR A 6 -3.92 -0.50 -16.29
CA TYR A 6 -3.05 -1.66 -16.41
C TYR A 6 -3.90 -2.87 -16.77
N ARG A 7 -3.40 -3.71 -17.67
CA ARG A 7 -4.01 -4.99 -18.01
C ARG A 7 -3.61 -6.06 -17.01
N LYS A 8 -4.42 -7.10 -16.91
CA LYS A 8 -4.06 -8.32 -16.17
C LYS A 8 -2.65 -8.80 -16.55
N GLY A 9 -1.84 -9.08 -15.53
CA GLY A 9 -0.46 -9.53 -15.65
C GLY A 9 0.58 -8.41 -15.73
N GLU A 10 0.18 -7.15 -15.98
CA GLU A 10 1.10 -6.02 -15.96
C GLU A 10 1.54 -5.68 -14.53
N SER A 11 2.77 -5.19 -14.39
CA SER A 11 3.27 -4.71 -13.10
C SER A 11 3.13 -3.20 -13.00
N VAL A 12 2.54 -2.73 -11.91
CA VAL A 12 2.48 -1.28 -11.59
C VAL A 12 3.88 -0.75 -11.26
N PHE A 13 4.65 -1.55 -10.51
CA PHE A 13 6.07 -1.36 -10.25
C PHE A 13 6.73 -2.69 -9.89
N ARG A 14 8.06 -2.73 -9.94
CA ARG A 14 8.89 -3.88 -9.55
C ARG A 14 9.74 -3.53 -8.33
N ALA A 15 10.21 -4.58 -7.65
CA ALA A 15 11.19 -4.40 -6.58
C ALA A 15 12.47 -3.77 -7.15
N GLY A 16 13.05 -2.83 -6.41
CA GLY A 16 14.21 -2.04 -6.85
C GLY A 16 13.87 -0.76 -7.62
N ASP A 17 12.62 -0.56 -8.06
CA ASP A 17 12.21 0.69 -8.68
C ASP A 17 12.28 1.85 -7.67
N ARG A 18 12.54 3.07 -8.16
CA ARG A 18 12.48 4.25 -7.29
C ARG A 18 11.05 4.48 -6.80
N SER A 19 10.88 4.61 -5.49
CA SER A 19 9.60 4.95 -4.90
C SER A 19 9.38 6.47 -4.98
N VAL A 20 8.62 6.92 -5.98
CA VAL A 20 8.31 8.35 -6.20
C VAL A 20 6.83 8.69 -5.99
N SER A 21 5.97 7.68 -5.79
CA SER A 21 4.53 7.86 -5.60
C SER A 21 3.92 6.78 -4.70
N VAL A 22 2.87 7.16 -3.98
CA VAL A 22 1.88 6.24 -3.40
C VAL A 22 0.89 5.85 -4.49
N CYS A 23 0.41 4.62 -4.49
CA CYS A 23 -0.62 4.16 -5.42
C CYS A 23 -1.92 3.89 -4.65
N LEU A 24 -3.05 4.25 -5.25
CA LEU A 24 -4.40 3.88 -4.80
C LEU A 24 -5.05 3.06 -5.89
N LEU A 25 -5.52 1.85 -5.56
CA LEU A 25 -6.28 1.03 -6.50
C LEU A 25 -7.71 1.56 -6.59
N LEU A 26 -8.14 2.00 -7.77
CA LEU A 26 -9.49 2.50 -8.02
C LEU A 26 -10.45 1.40 -8.47
N SER A 27 -9.98 0.45 -9.29
CA SER A 27 -10.71 -0.78 -9.61
C SER A 27 -9.76 -1.94 -9.90
N GLY A 28 -10.25 -3.17 -9.68
CA GLY A 28 -9.52 -4.41 -9.95
C GLY A 28 -8.85 -5.02 -8.70
N GLU A 29 -7.85 -5.87 -8.93
CA GLU A 29 -7.11 -6.58 -7.89
C GLU A 29 -5.61 -6.65 -8.20
N ILE A 30 -4.77 -6.37 -7.20
CA ILE A 30 -3.30 -6.41 -7.33
C ILE A 30 -2.72 -7.40 -6.31
N GLY A 31 -1.79 -8.23 -6.77
CA GLY A 31 -0.95 -9.06 -5.91
C GLY A 31 0.38 -8.36 -5.64
N LEU A 32 0.79 -8.30 -4.37
CA LEU A 32 2.12 -7.87 -3.97
C LEU A 32 2.99 -9.12 -3.72
N TYR A 33 4.19 -9.14 -4.31
CA TYR A 33 5.13 -10.26 -4.26
C TYR A 33 6.49 -9.77 -3.75
N PHE A 34 7.01 -10.38 -2.70
CA PHE A 34 8.39 -10.12 -2.26
C PHE A 34 9.38 -10.85 -3.18
N PRO A 35 10.60 -10.32 -3.40
CA PRO A 35 11.61 -10.99 -4.22
C PRO A 35 11.96 -12.41 -3.75
N THR A 36 11.69 -12.73 -2.49
CA THR A 36 11.95 -14.03 -1.89
C THR A 36 10.93 -15.11 -2.28
N ASP A 37 9.72 -14.72 -2.72
CA ASP A 37 8.69 -15.64 -3.19
C ASP A 37 7.77 -14.98 -4.23
N GLU A 38 7.84 -15.49 -5.46
CA GLU A 38 7.05 -15.00 -6.59
C GLU A 38 5.86 -15.90 -6.94
N ARG A 39 5.68 -17.04 -6.25
CA ARG A 39 4.61 -17.99 -6.57
C ARG A 39 3.25 -17.52 -6.08
N ASP A 40 3.20 -17.11 -4.82
CA ASP A 40 1.98 -16.64 -4.18
C ASP A 40 2.15 -15.18 -3.71
N PRO A 41 1.13 -14.32 -3.91
CA PRO A 41 1.18 -12.96 -3.40
C PRO A 41 1.15 -12.98 -1.88
N TYR A 42 2.06 -12.24 -1.24
CA TYR A 42 2.04 -12.09 0.22
C TYR A 42 0.83 -11.27 0.69
N MET A 43 0.29 -10.43 -0.19
CA MET A 43 -0.87 -9.59 0.07
C MET A 43 -1.64 -9.33 -1.22
N HIS A 44 -2.97 -9.37 -1.09
CA HIS A 44 -3.90 -8.93 -2.12
C HIS A 44 -4.39 -7.53 -1.79
N ILE A 45 -4.24 -6.62 -2.74
CA ILE A 45 -4.71 -5.24 -2.66
C ILE A 45 -6.03 -5.15 -3.40
N LYS A 46 -7.04 -4.63 -2.70
CA LYS A 46 -8.41 -4.47 -3.18
C LYS A 46 -8.71 -3.01 -3.51
N GLU A 47 -9.86 -2.80 -4.13
CA GLU A 47 -10.35 -1.46 -4.47
C GLU A 47 -10.37 -0.55 -3.23
N TYR A 48 -9.92 0.69 -3.43
CA TYR A 48 -9.76 1.73 -2.43
C TYR A 48 -8.71 1.46 -1.35
N GLU A 49 -7.81 0.51 -1.58
CA GLU A 49 -6.62 0.33 -0.76
C GLU A 49 -5.40 1.03 -1.38
N THR A 50 -4.60 1.65 -0.52
CA THR A 50 -3.31 2.21 -0.90
C THR A 50 -2.21 1.15 -0.83
N PHE A 51 -1.25 1.23 -1.74
CA PHE A 51 -0.08 0.35 -1.74
C PHE A 51 1.17 1.09 -2.20
N GLY A 52 2.34 0.55 -1.82
CA GLY A 52 3.64 1.11 -2.16
C GLY A 52 4.02 2.36 -1.35
N GLU A 53 3.24 2.71 -0.34
CA GLU A 53 3.51 3.80 0.60
C GLU A 53 4.77 3.54 1.44
N MET A 54 5.09 2.28 1.76
CA MET A 54 6.25 1.92 2.59
C MET A 54 7.57 2.44 2.01
N GLY A 55 7.85 2.16 0.73
CA GLY A 55 9.07 2.63 0.09
C GLY A 55 9.15 4.16 0.01
N LEU A 56 8.01 4.85 0.04
CA LEU A 56 7.99 6.32 0.01
C LEU A 56 8.29 6.95 1.38
N ILE A 57 7.72 6.37 2.44
CA ILE A 57 7.88 6.79 3.83
C ILE A 57 9.30 6.52 4.30
N GLU A 58 9.84 5.35 3.99
CA GLU A 58 11.19 4.94 4.36
C GLU A 58 12.27 5.56 3.45
N SER A 59 11.84 6.25 2.38
CA SER A 59 12.72 6.80 1.33
C SER A 59 13.62 5.72 0.69
N GLU A 60 13.07 4.52 0.56
CA GLU A 60 13.72 3.34 0.03
C GLU A 60 13.24 3.00 -1.39
N LEU A 61 13.90 2.03 -2.01
CA LEU A 61 13.41 1.42 -3.24
C LEU A 61 12.12 0.65 -2.97
N ARG A 62 11.38 0.30 -4.02
CA ARG A 62 10.25 -0.63 -3.89
C ARG A 62 10.77 -1.96 -3.36
N ASN A 63 10.21 -2.45 -2.25
CA ASN A 63 10.62 -3.70 -1.62
C ASN A 63 9.85 -4.93 -2.17
N ALA A 64 8.86 -4.72 -3.03
CA ALA A 64 8.02 -5.75 -3.62
C ALA A 64 7.65 -5.40 -5.06
N ARG A 65 7.22 -6.41 -5.82
CA ARG A 65 6.56 -6.27 -7.13
C ARG A 65 5.06 -6.18 -6.92
N ALA A 66 4.41 -5.19 -7.55
CA ALA A 66 2.96 -5.07 -7.60
C ALA A 66 2.45 -5.47 -8.98
N MET A 67 1.72 -6.58 -9.08
CA MET A 67 1.20 -7.14 -10.33
C MET A 67 -0.32 -7.17 -10.33
N CYS A 68 -0.93 -6.71 -11.43
CA CYS A 68 -2.37 -6.73 -11.65
C CYS A 68 -2.85 -8.17 -11.88
N LEU A 69 -3.76 -8.65 -11.02
CA LEU A 69 -4.40 -9.97 -11.13
C LEU A 69 -5.64 -9.93 -12.02
N THR A 70 -6.24 -8.74 -12.16
CA THR A 70 -7.27 -8.37 -13.14
C THR A 70 -6.81 -7.15 -13.94
N ASP A 71 -7.63 -6.67 -14.87
CA ASP A 71 -7.45 -5.30 -15.36
C ASP A 71 -7.65 -4.33 -14.17
N CYS A 72 -6.82 -3.28 -14.10
CA CYS A 72 -6.75 -2.39 -12.96
C CYS A 72 -6.71 -0.92 -13.39
N GLU A 73 -7.32 -0.07 -12.57
CA GLU A 73 -7.17 1.37 -12.64
C GLU A 73 -6.47 1.87 -11.38
N VAL A 74 -5.34 2.56 -11.52
CA VAL A 74 -4.48 2.97 -10.40
C VAL A 74 -4.25 4.47 -10.44
N LEU A 75 -4.54 5.14 -9.32
CA LEU A 75 -4.19 6.54 -9.10
C LEU A 75 -2.79 6.62 -8.49
N HIS A 76 -1.87 7.26 -9.21
CA HIS A 76 -0.53 7.60 -8.72
C HIS A 76 -0.55 8.98 -8.06
N ILE A 77 -0.17 9.02 -6.79
CA ILE A 77 -0.08 10.23 -5.97
C ILE A 77 1.40 10.48 -5.69
N GLU A 78 1.95 11.56 -6.22
CA GLU A 78 3.36 11.92 -5.99
C GLU A 78 3.61 12.21 -4.50
N LYS A 79 4.84 11.96 -4.04
CA LYS A 79 5.23 12.16 -2.63
C LYS A 79 4.85 13.52 -2.09
N THR A 80 5.19 14.57 -2.82
CA THR A 80 4.95 15.96 -2.43
C THR A 80 3.46 16.25 -2.28
N ASP A 81 2.64 15.82 -3.25
CA ASP A 81 1.19 15.95 -3.23
C ASP A 81 0.56 15.13 -2.08
N PHE A 82 1.08 13.93 -1.82
CA PHE A 82 0.64 13.11 -0.69
C PHE A 82 0.96 13.78 0.66
N GLU A 83 2.21 14.21 0.86
CA GLU A 83 2.67 14.86 2.09
C GLU A 83 1.92 16.17 2.35
N GLU A 84 1.74 17.00 1.32
CA GLU A 84 0.99 18.26 1.42
C GLU A 84 -0.46 18.01 1.82
N ARG A 85 -1.12 17.00 1.23
CA ARG A 85 -2.51 16.66 1.58
C ARG A 85 -2.64 16.13 3.00
N ILE A 86 -1.72 15.27 3.42
CA ILE A 86 -1.70 14.81 4.81
C ILE A 86 -1.44 15.99 5.75
N HIS A 87 -0.53 16.90 5.42
CA HIS A 87 -0.26 18.10 6.20
C HIS A 87 -1.48 19.02 6.29
N ASN A 88 -2.24 19.18 5.20
CA ASN A 88 -3.39 20.07 5.13
C ASN A 88 -4.72 19.40 5.48
N ALA A 89 -4.74 18.08 5.75
CA ALA A 89 -5.94 17.36 6.12
C ALA A 89 -6.55 17.88 7.43
N ASP A 90 -7.88 17.80 7.51
CA ASP A 90 -8.66 18.22 8.68
C ASP A 90 -8.11 17.57 9.97
N PRO A 91 -7.84 18.36 11.03
CA PRO A 91 -7.36 17.83 12.31
C PRO A 91 -8.21 16.70 12.89
N LEU A 92 -9.53 16.73 12.70
CA LEU A 92 -10.45 15.67 13.13
C LEU A 92 -10.17 14.36 12.40
N LEU A 93 -9.99 14.41 11.07
CA LEU A 93 -9.67 13.22 10.27
C LEU A 93 -8.31 12.62 10.67
N LYS A 94 -7.30 13.48 10.88
CA LYS A 94 -5.99 13.05 11.38
C LYS A 94 -6.11 12.35 12.74
N ALA A 95 -6.88 12.91 13.66
CA ALA A 95 -7.10 12.32 14.98
C ALA A 95 -7.79 10.96 14.87
N LEU A 96 -8.84 10.86 14.06
CA LEU A 96 -9.57 9.62 13.82
C LEU A 96 -8.67 8.51 13.28
N VAL A 97 -7.90 8.79 12.21
CA VAL A 97 -6.97 7.82 11.62
C VAL A 97 -5.92 7.38 12.63
N ARG A 98 -5.32 8.31 13.39
CA ARG A 98 -4.34 7.99 14.44
C ARG A 98 -4.93 7.06 15.50
N THR A 99 -6.16 7.33 15.96
CA THR A 99 -6.84 6.50 16.96
C THR A 99 -7.13 5.09 16.43
N LEU A 100 -7.64 4.96 15.20
CA LEU A 100 -7.92 3.66 14.60
C LEU A 100 -6.64 2.83 14.41
N SER A 101 -5.58 3.45 13.88
CA SER A 101 -4.28 2.79 13.70
C SER A 101 -3.65 2.33 15.02
N ALA A 102 -3.78 3.12 16.09
CA ALA A 102 -3.31 2.72 17.42
C ALA A 102 -4.09 1.51 17.94
N ARG A 103 -5.42 1.52 17.82
CA ARG A 103 -6.28 0.39 18.24
C ARG A 103 -5.99 -0.88 17.45
N LEU A 104 -5.74 -0.77 16.14
CA LEU A 104 -5.39 -1.91 15.29
C LEU A 104 -4.06 -2.54 15.71
N ARG A 105 -3.03 -1.72 15.98
CA ARG A 105 -1.74 -2.23 16.49
C ARG A 105 -1.89 -2.94 17.83
N ASP A 106 -2.69 -2.39 18.74
CA ASP A 106 -2.97 -3.01 20.04
C ASP A 106 -3.71 -4.35 19.89
N ALA A 107 -4.70 -4.41 18.97
CA ALA A 107 -5.41 -5.65 18.67
C ALA A 107 -4.45 -6.72 18.09
N ASN A 108 -3.62 -6.35 17.12
CA ASN A 108 -2.64 -7.25 16.51
C ASN A 108 -1.62 -7.76 17.55
N ARG A 109 -1.13 -6.90 18.45
CA ARG A 109 -0.22 -7.31 19.54
C ARG A 109 -0.88 -8.31 20.49
N LYS A 110 -2.14 -8.10 20.86
CA LYS A 110 -2.88 -9.02 21.74
C LYS A 110 -3.09 -10.39 21.08
N LEU A 111 -3.33 -10.42 19.76
CA LEU A 111 -3.46 -11.65 18.98
C LEU A 111 -2.14 -12.41 18.86
N SER A 112 -1.01 -11.71 18.63
CA SER A 112 0.30 -12.34 18.55
C SER A 112 0.74 -12.95 19.89
N LEU A 113 0.43 -12.28 21.01
CA LEU A 113 0.72 -12.79 22.36
C LEU A 113 -0.10 -14.05 22.71
N ARG A 114 -1.33 -14.17 22.21
CA ARG A 114 -2.17 -15.37 22.45
C ARG A 114 -1.66 -16.62 21.72
N HIS A 115 -0.99 -16.46 20.58
CA HIS A 115 -0.40 -17.58 19.83
C HIS A 115 0.94 -18.08 20.38
N GLN A 116 1.56 -17.38 21.34
CA GLN A 116 2.81 -17.81 21.98
C GLN A 116 2.60 -18.59 23.28
N VAL A 117 1.36 -18.70 23.76
CA VAL A 117 1.00 -19.32 25.05
C VAL A 117 0.13 -20.58 24.85
N ALA A 118 -0.08 -21.00 23.60
CA ALA A 118 -0.75 -22.24 23.22
C ALA A 118 0.27 -23.17 22.53
#